data_AF-A0A5N9AL13-F1
#
_entry.id   AF-A0A5N9AL13-F1
#
_cell.length_a   1.000
_cell.length_b   1.000
_cell.length_c   1.000
_cell.angle_alpha   90.00
_cell.angle_beta   90.00
_cell.angle_gamma   90.00
#
_symmetry.space_group_name_H-M   'P 1'
#
loop_
_entity.id
_entity.type
_entity.pdbx_description
1 polymer ?
#
loop_
_entity_poly.entity_id
_entity_poly.type
_entity_poly.pdbx_seq_one_letter_code
_entity_poly.pdbx_strand_id
1 'polypeptide(L)' 'MSRLTNELDKEFVVIRANIGSELGLNIRESLDVRLVPTFMVLNTSGQEIWRSSVMVPAVETILSLEYN' A
#
# COMPACT_ATOMS: atom_id res chain seq x y z
N MET A 1 14.93 2.60 -6.37
CA MET A 1 13.72 2.30 -5.57
C MET A 1 13.66 3.25 -4.38
N SER A 2 12.48 3.51 -3.81
CA SER A 2 12.37 4.34 -2.59
C SER A 2 12.85 3.56 -1.36
N ARG A 3 13.41 4.25 -0.36
CA ARG A 3 13.92 3.62 0.87
C ARG A 3 12.87 2.73 1.55
N LEU A 4 11.62 3.20 1.63
CA LEU A 4 10.47 2.45 2.16
C LEU A 4 10.26 1.12 1.42
N THR A 5 10.32 1.12 0.08
CA THR A 5 10.16 -0.09 -0.73
C THR A 5 11.25 -1.12 -0.44
N ASN A 6 12.52 -0.69 -0.42
CA ASN A 6 13.65 -1.60 -0.18
C ASN A 6 13.62 -2.27 1.20
N GLU A 7 13.10 -1.58 2.20
CA GLU A 7 13.00 -2.09 3.56
C GLU A 7 11.82 -3.08 3.68
N LEU A 8 10.70 -2.80 3.02
CA LEU A 8 9.51 -3.66 3.04
C LEU A 8 9.59 -4.88 2.12
N ASP A 9 10.33 -4.82 1.02
CA ASP A 9 10.45 -5.92 0.04
C ASP A 9 11.02 -7.23 0.63
N LYS A 10 11.60 -7.17 1.84
CA LYS A 10 12.10 -8.35 2.56
C LYS A 10 11.00 -9.16 3.23
N GLU A 11 9.89 -8.51 3.61
CA GLU A 11 8.82 -9.12 4.39
C GLU A 11 7.46 -9.06 3.68
N PHE A 12 7.31 -8.16 2.70
CA PHE A 12 6.07 -7.94 1.97
C PHE A 12 6.27 -8.03 0.46
N VAL A 13 5.21 -8.42 -0.24
CA VAL A 13 5.09 -8.15 -1.68
C VAL A 13 4.68 -6.69 -1.85
N VAL A 14 5.59 -5.85 -2.34
CA VAL A 14 5.30 -4.42 -2.55
C VAL A 14 4.87 -4.17 -3.99
N ILE A 15 3.63 -3.73 -4.15
CA ILE A 15 3.07 -3.33 -5.45
C ILE A 15 3.01 -1.80 -5.52
N ARG A 16 3.61 -1.20 -6.56
CA ARG A 16 3.50 0.24 -6.85
C ARG A 16 2.63 0.45 -8.08
N ALA A 17 1.46 1.03 -7.90
CA ALA A 17 0.54 1.34 -8.98
C ALA A 17 0.58 2.84 -9.32
N ASN A 18 0.65 3.17 -10.61
CA ASN A 18 0.34 4.50 -11.10
C ASN A 18 -1.18 4.62 -11.27
N ILE A 19 -1.86 5.30 -10.35
CA ILE A 19 -3.32 5.44 -10.36
C ILE A 19 -3.88 6.26 -11.54
N GLY A 20 -3.00 6.91 -12.32
CA GLY A 20 -3.38 7.62 -13.54
C GLY A 20 -3.34 6.76 -14.82
N SER A 21 -2.88 5.50 -14.74
CA SER A 21 -2.97 4.56 -15.88
C SER A 21 -4.35 3.92 -15.96
N GLU A 22 -4.69 3.28 -17.08
CA GLU A 22 -5.96 2.56 -17.24
C GLU A 22 -6.18 1.50 -16.13
N LEU A 23 -5.17 0.65 -15.88
CA LEU A 23 -5.20 -0.28 -14.75
C LEU A 23 -5.27 0.45 -13.40
N GLY A 24 -4.57 1.57 -13.27
CA GLY A 24 -4.57 2.41 -12.08
C GLY A 24 -5.95 2.99 -11.74
N LEU A 25 -6.72 3.38 -12.75
CA LEU A 25 -8.10 3.86 -12.59
C LEU A 25 -9.00 2.74 -12.06
N ASN A 26 -8.88 1.53 -12.62
CA ASN A 26 -9.62 0.36 -12.11
C ASN A 26 -9.27 0.04 -10.66
N ILE A 27 -7.97 0.07 -10.31
CA ILE A 27 -7.50 -0.12 -8.93
C ILE A 27 -8.07 0.97 -8.01
N ARG A 28 -8.03 2.22 -8.47
CA ARG A 28 -8.51 3.39 -7.73
C ARG A 28 -9.99 3.27 -7.37
N GLU A 29 -10.82 2.87 -8.33
CA GLU A 29 -12.25 2.67 -8.11
C GLU A 29 -12.52 1.46 -7.21
N SER A 30 -11.85 0.33 -7.47
CA SER A 30 -12.07 -0.92 -6.73
C SER A 30 -11.65 -0.82 -5.25
N LEU A 31 -10.60 -0.04 -4.96
CA LEU A 31 -10.06 0.14 -3.60
C LEU A 31 -10.48 1.49 -2.96
N ASP A 32 -11.38 2.24 -3.58
CA ASP A 32 -11.81 3.59 -3.16
C ASP A 32 -10.62 4.52 -2.78
N VAL A 33 -9.62 4.61 -3.66
CA VAL A 33 -8.46 5.48 -3.46
C VAL A 33 -8.78 6.90 -3.95
N ARG A 34 -9.00 7.82 -3.01
CA ARG A 34 -9.40 9.21 -3.35
C ARG A 34 -8.25 10.20 -3.34
N LEU A 35 -7.21 9.92 -2.57
CA LEU A 35 -6.05 10.79 -2.35
C LEU A 35 -4.79 10.12 -2.88
N VAL A 36 -3.77 10.94 -3.15
CA VAL A 36 -2.44 10.44 -3.52
C VAL A 36 -1.35 11.19 -2.77
N PRO A 37 -0.25 10.51 -2.35
CA PRO A 37 -0.08 9.05 -2.39
C PRO A 37 -0.99 8.35 -1.35
N THR A 38 -1.36 7.10 -1.61
CA THR A 38 -2.04 6.21 -0.66
C THR A 38 -1.22 4.93 -0.49
N PHE A 39 -1.05 4.53 0.76
CA PHE A 39 -0.37 3.32 1.19
C PHE A 39 -1.42 2.39 1.80
N MET A 40 -1.45 1.15 1.37
CA MET A 40 -2.40 0.14 1.84
C MET A 40 -1.63 -1.14 2.16
N VAL A 41 -2.05 -1.82 3.22
CA VAL A 41 -1.59 -3.16 3.56
C VAL A 41 -2.80 -4.08 3.49
N LEU A 42 -2.66 -5.15 2.71
CA LEU A 42 -3.65 -6.20 2.57
C LEU A 42 -3.08 -7.47 3.20
N ASN A 43 -3.91 -8.24 3.91
CA ASN A 43 -3.52 -9.59 4.33
C ASN A 43 -3.63 -10.59 3.17
N THR A 44 -3.33 -11.86 3.42
CA THR A 44 -3.34 -12.93 2.40
C THR A 44 -4.72 -13.26 1.85
N SER A 45 -5.81 -12.90 2.54
CA SER A 45 -7.18 -13.02 2.01
C SER A 45 -7.59 -11.83 1.15
N GLY A 46 -6.72 -10.82 1.00
CA GLY A 46 -6.99 -9.60 0.26
C GLY A 46 -7.77 -8.55 1.06
N GLN A 47 -7.98 -8.76 2.35
CA GLN A 47 -8.63 -7.79 3.22
C GLN A 47 -7.68 -6.64 3.57
N GLU A 48 -8.16 -5.41 3.46
CA GLU A 48 -7.45 -4.23 3.96
C GLU A 48 -7.36 -4.27 5.48
N ILE A 49 -6.15 -4.30 6.00
CA ILE A 49 -5.88 -4.24 7.45
C ILE A 49 -5.40 -2.85 7.86
N TRP A 50 -4.87 -2.07 6.91
CA TRP A 50 -4.35 -0.75 7.20
C TRP A 50 -4.27 0.13 5.95
N ARG A 51 -4.48 1.43 6.13
CA ARG A 51 -4.36 2.46 5.10
C ARG A 51 -3.84 3.77 5.68
N SER A 52 -2.99 4.45 4.92
CA SER A 52 -2.63 5.85 5.14
C SER A 52 -2.62 6.60 3.81
N SER A 53 -2.96 7.88 3.83
CA SER A 53 -2.94 8.75 2.66
C SER A 53 -2.16 10.03 2.94
N VAL A 54 -1.62 10.63 1.89
CA VAL A 54 -0.86 11.89 1.87
C VAL A 54 0.54 11.78 2.48
N MET A 55 0.67 11.19 3.67
CA MET A 55 1.95 11.05 4.37
C MET A 55 2.59 9.68 4.11
N VAL A 56 3.89 9.67 3.82
CA VAL A 56 4.69 8.44 3.74
C VAL A 56 4.82 7.85 5.14
N PRO A 57 4.37 6.62 5.39
CA PRO A 57 4.46 6.01 6.71
C PRO A 57 5.90 5.62 7.06
N ALA A 58 6.15 5.53 8.37
CA ALA A 58 7.34 4.89 8.89
C ALA A 58 7.26 3.36 8.67
N VAL A 59 8.40 2.72 8.40
CA VAL A 59 8.48 1.27 8.12
C VAL A 59 8.01 0.47 9.34
N GLU A 60 8.38 0.94 10.52
CA GLU A 60 8.04 0.33 11.81
C GLU A 60 6.53 0.26 12.03
N THR A 61 5.78 1.26 11.54
CA THR A 61 4.31 1.25 11.61
C THR A 61 3.73 0.07 10.85
N ILE A 62 4.29 -0.23 9.67
CA ILE A 62 3.81 -1.33 8.83
C ILE A 62 4.23 -2.68 9.41
N LEU A 63 5.47 -2.80 9.87
CA LEU A 63 6.00 -4.04 10.48
C LEU A 63 5.32 -4.40 11.81
N SER A 64 4.74 -3.41 12.51
CA SER A 64 4.01 -3.64 13.76
C SER A 64 2.56 -4.12 13.57
N LEU A 65 2.05 -4.16 12.33
CA LEU A 65 0.68 -4.61 12.09
C LEU A 65 0.58 -6.10 12.37
N GLU A 66 -0.47 -6.53 13.07
CA GLU A 66 -0.79 -7.94 13.19
C GLU A 66 -1.61 -8.37 11.96
N TYR A 67 -1.10 -9.36 11.23
CA TYR A 67 -1.75 -9.94 10.06
C TYR A 67 -1.88 -11.45 10.29
N ASN A 68 -2.94 -11.83 11.02
CA ASN A 68 -3.37 -13.23 11.20
C ASN A 68 -4.15 -13.72 9.98
#